data_AF-A0A973YRG6-F1
#
_entry.id   AF-A0A973YRG6-F1
#
_cell.length_a   1.000
_cell.length_b   1.000
_cell.length_c   1.000
_cell.angle_alpha   90.00
_cell.angle_beta   90.00
_cell.angle_gamma   90.00
#
_symmetry.space_group_name_H-M   'P 1'
#
loop_
_entity.id
_entity.type
_entity.pdbx_description
1 polymer ?
#
loop_
_entity_poly.entity_id
_entity_poly.type
_entity_poly.pdbx_seq_one_letter_code
_entity_poly.pdbx_strand_id
1 'polypeptide(L)'
;MSHSHTNSIESRELDKALDDTFPASDPPSMTTPIAATPSSQYVAQHAGGPLRIYRVVEADKAAQPFAPDRGGGRWTHPGTASVYAALSPAAALLEYLVHLEGRTPSGLLMAVAAIPAEAVLAEANEPSTWCARPYREEVRRVGDDWIRSRRSLGLRVPSAVCMDECNVLLNPEHPAFAALELMALRPLAIDERLRT
;
A
#
# COMPACT_ATOMS: atom_id res chain seq x y z
N MET A 1 -77.38 12.61 42.53
CA MET A 1 -77.84 11.52 43.40
C MET A 1 -77.22 10.24 42.90
N SER A 2 -76.70 9.46 43.85
CA SER A 2 -76.44 8.00 43.77
C SER A 2 -75.18 7.51 43.06
N HIS A 3 -74.30 7.00 43.92
CA HIS A 3 -73.13 6.16 43.68
C HIS A 3 -73.45 4.77 43.09
N SER A 4 -72.49 4.21 42.35
CA SER A 4 -72.00 2.82 42.43
C SER A 4 -70.64 2.79 41.71
N HIS A 5 -69.46 2.64 42.31
CA HIS A 5 -68.92 1.61 43.22
C HIS A 5 -69.12 0.17 42.72
N THR A 6 -68.09 -0.36 42.07
CA THR A 6 -67.56 -1.72 42.31
C THR A 6 -66.10 -1.77 41.87
N ASN A 7 -65.24 -1.22 42.72
CA ASN A 7 -63.85 -1.65 42.86
C ASN A 7 -63.92 -2.91 43.73
N SER A 8 -63.51 -4.06 43.22
CA SER A 8 -63.61 -5.31 43.97
C SER A 8 -62.59 -6.33 43.46
N ILE A 9 -61.59 -6.56 44.32
CA ILE A 9 -61.04 -7.89 44.65
C ILE A 9 -60.33 -8.55 43.46
N GLU A 10 -59.00 -8.66 43.42
CA GLU A 10 -58.25 -9.71 44.10
C GLU A 10 -56.77 -9.55 43.70
N SER A 11 -55.88 -9.21 44.64
CA SER A 11 -54.42 -9.49 44.59
C SER A 11 -53.67 -8.85 45.76
N ARG A 12 -54.35 -8.69 46.91
CA ARG A 12 -53.74 -8.38 48.20
C ARG A 12 -53.04 -9.61 48.81
N GLU A 13 -52.53 -10.51 47.98
CA GLU A 13 -51.94 -11.80 48.37
C GLU A 13 -50.63 -12.17 47.62
N LEU A 14 -49.87 -11.19 47.11
CA LEU A 14 -48.47 -11.45 46.71
C LEU A 14 -47.46 -10.39 47.19
N ASP A 15 -47.85 -9.54 48.14
CA ASP A 15 -46.95 -8.56 48.77
C ASP A 15 -46.11 -9.13 49.92
N LYS A 16 -45.95 -10.47 50.03
CA LYS A 16 -45.18 -11.03 51.14
C LYS A 16 -44.57 -12.42 50.95
N ALA A 17 -44.03 -12.71 49.78
CA ALA A 17 -43.02 -13.78 49.64
C ALA A 17 -42.38 -13.74 48.25
N LEU A 18 -41.48 -12.78 48.02
CA LEU A 18 -40.30 -12.88 47.14
C LEU A 18 -39.48 -11.58 47.29
N ASP A 19 -39.19 -11.22 48.55
CA ASP A 19 -37.84 -10.75 48.85
C ASP A 19 -36.92 -11.90 48.43
N ASP A 20 -35.89 -11.58 47.66
CA ASP A 20 -34.94 -12.50 47.01
C ASP A 20 -35.34 -13.00 45.61
N THR A 21 -35.41 -12.13 44.59
CA THR A 21 -34.63 -12.35 43.36
C THR A 21 -34.48 -11.06 42.54
N PHE A 22 -33.24 -10.75 42.14
CA PHE A 22 -32.80 -9.77 41.12
C PHE A 22 -32.64 -8.29 41.53
N PRO A 23 -31.46 -7.89 42.03
CA PRO A 23 -30.79 -6.75 41.43
C PRO A 23 -30.10 -7.24 40.15
N ALA A 24 -30.74 -7.09 38.99
CA ALA A 24 -30.01 -7.14 37.72
C ALA A 24 -29.20 -5.85 37.60
N SER A 25 -28.12 -5.74 38.38
CA SER A 25 -27.03 -4.84 38.06
C SER A 25 -26.27 -5.51 36.93
N ASP A 26 -26.51 -5.09 35.69
CA ASP A 26 -25.64 -5.47 34.59
C ASP A 26 -24.21 -5.10 35.01
N PRO A 27 -23.26 -6.05 35.08
CA PRO A 27 -21.87 -5.68 35.28
C PRO A 27 -21.46 -4.79 34.10
N PRO A 28 -20.64 -3.75 34.33
CA PRO A 28 -20.15 -2.94 33.23
C PRO A 28 -19.52 -3.88 32.20
N SER A 29 -19.97 -3.76 30.96
CA SER A 29 -19.42 -4.52 29.84
C SER A 29 -17.96 -4.11 29.69
N MET A 30 -17.08 -4.86 30.34
CA MET A 30 -15.65 -4.81 30.11
C MET A 30 -15.42 -5.51 28.77
N THR A 31 -15.69 -4.79 27.69
CA THR A 31 -15.11 -5.10 26.40
C THR A 31 -13.61 -4.86 26.54
N THR A 32 -12.90 -5.89 26.99
CA THR A 32 -11.48 -6.02 26.68
C THR A 32 -11.39 -5.82 25.17
N PRO A 33 -10.67 -4.81 24.66
CA PRO A 33 -10.39 -4.80 23.25
C PRO A 33 -9.68 -6.13 23.01
N ILE A 34 -10.30 -7.02 22.23
CA ILE A 34 -9.57 -8.12 21.61
C ILE A 34 -8.51 -7.38 20.83
N ALA A 35 -7.29 -7.33 21.38
CA ALA A 35 -6.15 -6.85 20.66
C ALA A 35 -6.13 -7.72 19.41
N ALA A 36 -6.54 -7.14 18.29
CA ALA A 36 -6.33 -7.74 17.00
C ALA A 36 -4.83 -8.00 16.97
N THR A 37 -4.43 -9.27 17.03
CA THR A 37 -3.08 -9.66 16.66
C THR A 37 -2.84 -8.96 15.33
N PRO A 38 -1.85 -8.06 15.20
CA PRO A 38 -1.61 -7.43 13.93
C PRO A 38 -1.23 -8.52 12.95
N SER A 39 -2.21 -8.98 12.17
CA SER A 39 -2.04 -9.90 11.06
C SER A 39 -1.42 -9.13 9.91
N SER A 40 -0.24 -8.54 10.11
CA SER A 40 0.66 -8.19 9.04
C SER A 40 1.98 -7.66 9.56
N GLN A 41 3.08 -8.26 9.10
CA GLN A 41 4.40 -7.63 9.08
C GLN A 41 4.46 -6.35 8.19
N TYR A 42 3.32 -5.86 7.66
CA TYR A 42 3.26 -4.74 6.72
C TYR A 42 3.14 -3.34 7.33
N VAL A 43 2.71 -3.16 8.59
CA VAL A 43 2.21 -1.83 9.02
C VAL A 43 3.19 -1.01 9.86
N ALA A 44 4.49 -1.28 9.82
CA ALA A 44 5.46 -0.35 10.40
C ALA A 44 6.64 -0.14 9.46
N GLN A 45 6.65 1.01 8.77
CA GLN A 45 7.91 1.61 8.34
C GLN A 45 8.63 2.06 9.61
N HIS A 46 9.58 1.26 10.08
CA HIS A 46 10.47 1.68 11.15
C HIS A 46 11.39 2.77 10.60
N ALA A 47 11.35 3.96 11.20
CA ALA A 47 12.34 5.00 10.95
C ALA A 47 13.73 4.42 11.27
N GLY A 48 14.54 4.16 10.23
CA GLY A 48 15.87 3.56 10.33
C GLY A 48 15.99 2.10 9.87
N GLY A 49 14.92 1.46 9.38
CA GLY A 49 14.96 0.12 8.77
C GLY A 49 15.14 0.16 7.24
N PRO A 50 15.42 -1.00 6.61
CA PRO A 50 15.48 -1.09 5.15
C PRO A 50 14.14 -0.68 4.53
N LEU A 51 14.21 0.14 3.48
CA LEU A 51 13.06 0.55 2.68
C LEU A 51 12.67 -0.61 1.74
N ARG A 52 11.41 -1.05 1.84
CA ARG A 52 10.86 -2.05 0.93
C ARG A 52 10.38 -1.41 -0.36
N ILE A 53 10.69 -2.06 -1.47
CA ILE A 53 10.26 -1.66 -2.81
C ILE A 53 9.55 -2.82 -3.49
N TYR A 54 8.60 -2.48 -4.35
CA TYR A 54 7.66 -3.43 -4.94
C TYR A 54 7.62 -3.27 -6.46
N ARG A 55 7.60 -4.39 -7.19
CA ARG A 55 7.41 -4.39 -8.65
C ARG A 55 6.55 -5.57 -9.06
N VAL A 56 5.52 -5.32 -9.85
CA VAL A 56 4.80 -6.39 -10.55
C VAL A 56 5.60 -6.76 -11.79
N VAL A 57 5.85 -8.05 -11.97
CA VAL A 57 6.52 -8.59 -13.16
C VAL A 57 5.73 -9.75 -13.73
N GLU A 58 5.86 -9.96 -15.04
CA GLU A 58 5.37 -11.17 -15.71
C GLU A 58 6.31 -12.35 -15.41
N ALA A 59 5.79 -13.58 -15.51
CA ALA A 59 6.51 -14.80 -15.13
C ALA A 59 7.84 -15.00 -15.89
N ASP A 60 7.95 -14.52 -17.12
CA ASP A 60 9.17 -14.57 -17.94
C ASP A 60 10.32 -13.71 -17.38
N LYS A 61 10.00 -12.71 -16.55
CA LYS A 61 10.97 -11.82 -15.89
C LYS A 61 11.30 -12.25 -14.45
N ALA A 62 10.81 -13.41 -14.01
CA ALA A 62 10.97 -13.89 -12.63
C ALA A 62 12.44 -14.01 -12.19
N ALA A 63 13.36 -14.33 -13.10
CA ALA A 63 14.78 -14.50 -12.78
C ALA A 63 15.47 -13.19 -12.37
N GLN A 64 15.02 -12.06 -12.90
CA GLN A 64 15.59 -10.73 -12.64
C GLN A 64 14.48 -9.67 -12.57
N PRO A 65 13.65 -9.69 -11.52
CA PRO A 65 12.46 -8.84 -11.46
C PRO A 65 12.80 -7.35 -11.41
N PHE A 66 13.97 -7.00 -10.86
CA PHE A 66 14.50 -5.63 -10.82
C PHE A 66 15.56 -5.39 -11.91
N ALA A 67 15.55 -6.15 -13.00
CA ALA A 67 16.42 -5.86 -14.14
C ALA A 67 16.17 -4.43 -14.67
N PRO A 68 17.24 -3.66 -14.94
CA PRO A 68 17.16 -2.38 -15.61
C PRO A 68 16.51 -2.48 -16.98
N ASP A 69 15.71 -1.49 -17.33
CA ASP A 69 15.16 -1.32 -18.66
C ASP A 69 15.63 0.02 -19.26
N ARG A 70 15.64 0.10 -20.59
CA ARG A 70 15.99 1.30 -21.39
C ARG A 70 14.84 1.80 -22.25
N GLY A 71 13.61 1.30 -22.07
CA GLY A 71 12.43 1.78 -22.79
C GLY A 71 12.06 3.22 -22.44
N GLY A 72 12.58 3.74 -21.32
CA GLY A 72 12.25 5.07 -20.81
C GLY A 72 10.88 5.09 -20.11
N GLY A 73 10.48 6.26 -19.63
CA GLY A 73 9.24 6.42 -18.89
C GLY A 73 8.85 7.87 -18.70
N ARG A 74 8.14 8.13 -17.61
CA ARG A 74 7.79 9.49 -17.18
C ARG A 74 9.02 10.28 -16.74
N TRP A 75 9.90 9.63 -15.97
CA TRP A 75 11.05 10.26 -15.33
C TRP A 75 12.35 10.10 -16.10
N THR A 76 12.42 9.25 -17.12
CA THR A 76 13.65 8.97 -17.88
C THR A 76 13.38 8.91 -19.38
N HIS A 77 14.37 9.32 -20.19
CA HIS A 77 14.30 9.15 -21.64
C HIS A 77 14.53 7.69 -22.06
N PRO A 78 13.98 7.26 -23.21
CA PRO A 78 14.42 6.04 -23.86
C PRO A 78 15.94 6.06 -24.06
N GLY A 79 16.60 4.95 -23.76
CA GLY A 79 18.06 4.82 -23.74
C GLY A 79 18.68 4.95 -22.35
N THR A 80 18.05 5.64 -21.40
CA THR A 80 18.51 5.74 -20.01
C THR A 80 18.12 4.48 -19.23
N ALA A 81 19.12 3.70 -18.79
CA ALA A 81 18.87 2.51 -17.98
C ALA A 81 18.34 2.90 -16.59
N SER A 82 17.19 2.35 -16.22
CA SER A 82 16.56 2.60 -14.93
C SER A 82 15.65 1.46 -14.50
N VAL A 83 15.34 1.39 -13.22
CA VAL A 83 14.30 0.49 -12.68
C VAL A 83 13.23 1.31 -12.00
N TYR A 84 11.98 1.12 -12.40
CA TYR A 84 10.82 1.70 -11.74
C TYR A 84 10.24 0.67 -10.76
N ALA A 85 10.06 1.08 -9.51
CA ALA A 85 9.40 0.32 -8.47
C ALA A 85 8.49 1.25 -7.66
N ALA A 86 7.55 0.68 -6.91
CA ALA A 86 6.67 1.41 -6.01
C ALA A 86 7.10 1.23 -4.55
N LEU A 87 6.66 2.13 -3.67
CA LEU A 87 6.89 2.02 -2.22
C LEU A 87 5.79 1.25 -1.49
N SER A 88 4.72 0.87 -2.18
CA SER A 88 3.68 -0.01 -1.67
C SER A 88 3.29 -1.08 -2.71
N PRO A 89 2.82 -2.27 -2.29
CA PRO A 89 2.37 -3.30 -3.22
C PRO A 89 1.10 -2.86 -3.98
N ALA A 90 0.26 -2.03 -3.36
CA ALA A 90 -0.93 -1.49 -4.00
C ALA A 90 -0.56 -0.53 -5.14
N ALA A 91 0.39 0.38 -4.91
CA ALA A 91 0.92 1.26 -5.95
C ALA A 91 1.59 0.47 -7.08
N ALA A 92 2.38 -0.58 -6.77
CA ALA A 92 2.99 -1.44 -7.79
C ALA A 92 1.93 -2.11 -8.69
N LEU A 93 0.85 -2.61 -8.10
CA LEU A 93 -0.27 -3.20 -8.84
C LEU A 93 -0.97 -2.14 -9.71
N LEU A 94 -1.26 -0.97 -9.15
CA LEU A 94 -1.95 0.11 -9.85
C LEU A 94 -1.14 0.63 -11.05
N GLU A 95 0.18 0.82 -10.89
CA GLU A 95 1.08 1.19 -11.98
C GLU A 95 1.09 0.11 -13.08
N TYR A 96 1.12 -1.17 -12.71
CA TYR A 96 1.05 -2.27 -13.69
C TYR A 96 -0.26 -2.25 -14.47
N LEU A 97 -1.40 -2.10 -13.78
CA LEU A 97 -2.73 -2.09 -14.41
C LEU A 97 -2.91 -0.93 -15.40
N VAL A 98 -2.42 0.27 -15.08
CA VAL A 98 -2.49 1.43 -15.98
C VAL A 98 -1.67 1.21 -17.26
N HIS A 99 -0.60 0.41 -17.21
CA HIS A 99 0.24 0.10 -18.36
C HIS A 99 -0.11 -1.25 -19.03
N LEU A 100 -1.15 -1.94 -18.54
CA LEU A 100 -1.54 -3.25 -19.08
C LEU A 100 -2.23 -3.12 -20.46
N GLU A 101 -2.87 -1.98 -20.71
CA GLU A 101 -3.52 -1.64 -22.00
C GLU A 101 -4.46 -2.76 -22.52
N GLY A 102 -5.17 -3.44 -21.61
CA GLY A 102 -6.14 -4.49 -21.95
C GLY A 102 -5.52 -5.86 -22.31
N ARG A 103 -4.21 -6.06 -22.15
CA ARG A 103 -3.58 -7.37 -22.31
C ARG A 103 -3.90 -8.30 -21.14
N THR A 104 -4.00 -9.60 -21.42
CA THR A 104 -4.07 -10.64 -20.38
C THR A 104 -2.68 -11.25 -20.18
N PRO A 105 -2.01 -11.00 -19.04
CA PRO A 105 -0.69 -11.57 -18.79
C PRO A 105 -0.81 -13.07 -18.48
N SER A 106 0.20 -13.84 -18.87
CA SER A 106 0.24 -15.31 -18.68
C SER A 106 0.50 -15.74 -17.24
N GLY A 107 0.89 -14.80 -16.38
CA GLY A 107 1.10 -15.00 -14.95
C GLY A 107 1.86 -13.81 -14.36
N LEU A 108 1.45 -13.36 -13.18
CA LEU A 108 2.04 -12.21 -12.50
C LEU A 108 2.70 -12.60 -11.19
N LEU A 109 3.77 -11.88 -10.88
CA LEU A 109 4.51 -12.02 -9.64
C LEU A 109 4.67 -10.65 -9.00
N MET A 110 4.50 -10.60 -7.68
CA MET A 110 4.88 -9.48 -6.82
C MET A 110 6.31 -9.69 -6.34
N ALA A 111 7.24 -8.93 -6.90
CA ALA A 111 8.62 -8.89 -6.43
C ALA A 111 8.76 -7.87 -5.29
N VAL A 112 9.46 -8.26 -4.23
CA VAL A 112 9.77 -7.42 -3.07
C VAL A 112 11.28 -7.40 -2.88
N ALA A 113 11.87 -6.22 -2.84
CA ALA A 113 13.27 -6.04 -2.47
C ALA A 113 13.42 -5.05 -1.32
N ALA A 114 14.58 -5.08 -0.68
CA ALA A 114 14.97 -4.11 0.34
C ALA A 114 16.16 -3.29 -0.14
N ILE A 115 16.13 -1.99 0.16
CA ILE A 115 17.25 -1.07 -0.03
C ILE A 115 17.48 -0.25 1.24
N PRO A 116 18.71 0.22 1.50
CA PRO A 116 18.96 1.15 2.60
C PRO A 116 18.13 2.43 2.38
N ALA A 117 17.36 2.85 3.38
CA ALA A 117 16.49 4.02 3.25
C ALA A 117 17.30 5.31 3.03
N GLU A 118 18.47 5.40 3.66
CA GLU A 118 19.45 6.47 3.53
C GLU A 118 20.10 6.55 2.14
N ALA A 119 20.04 5.46 1.36
CA ALA A 119 20.54 5.42 -0.02
C ALA A 119 19.49 5.94 -1.02
N VAL A 120 18.32 6.37 -0.55
CA VAL A 120 17.25 6.94 -1.37
C VAL A 120 17.17 8.44 -1.13
N LEU A 121 17.26 9.22 -2.21
CA LEU A 121 16.97 10.64 -2.12
C LEU A 121 15.46 10.83 -1.93
N ALA A 122 15.11 11.57 -0.88
CA ALA A 122 13.76 11.62 -0.34
C ALA A 122 12.68 12.12 -1.31
N GLU A 123 12.99 13.09 -2.18
CA GLU A 123 12.05 13.65 -3.17
C GLU A 123 12.83 14.19 -4.38
N ALA A 124 12.18 14.16 -5.54
CA ALA A 124 12.70 14.80 -6.74
C ALA A 124 12.44 16.32 -6.71
N ASN A 125 13.09 17.07 -7.60
CA ASN A 125 12.67 18.44 -7.89
C ASN A 125 11.73 18.38 -9.10
N GLU A 126 10.47 17.99 -8.87
CA GLU A 126 9.52 17.78 -9.95
C GLU A 126 9.06 19.09 -10.61
N PRO A 127 9.09 19.18 -11.96
CA PRO A 127 8.45 20.28 -12.67
C PRO A 127 6.93 20.27 -12.45
N SER A 128 6.27 21.42 -12.50
CA SER A 128 4.80 21.52 -12.35
C SER A 128 4.00 20.68 -13.35
N THR A 129 4.63 20.26 -14.46
CA THR A 129 4.05 19.43 -15.52
C THR A 129 4.26 17.91 -15.31
N TRP A 130 4.84 17.48 -14.18
CA TRP A 130 5.28 16.09 -13.94
C TRP A 130 4.19 15.04 -14.15
N CYS A 131 2.95 15.32 -13.77
CA CYS A 131 1.83 14.39 -13.87
C CYS A 131 1.13 14.41 -15.24
N ALA A 132 1.45 15.36 -16.13
CA ALA A 132 0.76 15.53 -17.40
C ALA A 132 0.99 14.35 -18.37
N ARG A 133 0.06 14.18 -19.32
CA ARG A 133 0.27 13.39 -20.55
C ARG A 133 0.13 14.31 -21.78
N PRO A 134 0.93 14.12 -22.84
CA PRO A 134 2.04 13.18 -22.96
C PRO A 134 3.19 13.50 -21.98
N TYR A 135 4.07 12.52 -21.73
CA TYR A 135 5.25 12.72 -20.87
C TYR A 135 6.11 13.86 -21.41
N ARG A 136 6.58 14.72 -20.50
CA ARG A 136 7.27 15.96 -20.85
C ARG A 136 8.78 15.80 -20.77
N GLU A 137 9.49 16.54 -21.62
CA GLU A 137 10.94 16.45 -21.73
C GLU A 137 11.62 16.92 -20.44
N GLU A 138 11.14 18.04 -19.88
CA GLU A 138 11.66 18.60 -18.64
C GLU A 138 11.56 17.64 -17.45
N VAL A 139 10.53 16.79 -17.42
CA VAL A 139 10.31 15.78 -16.36
C VAL A 139 11.29 14.63 -16.53
N ARG A 140 11.54 14.19 -17.77
CA ARG A 140 12.50 13.12 -18.06
C ARG A 140 13.95 13.55 -17.81
N ARG A 141 14.28 14.83 -18.02
CA ARG A 141 15.61 15.37 -17.70
C ARG A 141 15.93 15.25 -16.21
N VAL A 142 14.94 15.37 -15.32
CA VAL A 142 15.14 15.19 -13.87
C VAL A 142 15.71 13.81 -13.54
N GLY A 143 15.12 12.74 -14.06
CA GLY A 143 15.62 11.39 -13.80
C GLY A 143 16.92 11.09 -14.54
N ASP A 144 17.10 11.56 -15.78
CA ASP A 144 18.35 11.37 -16.51
C ASP A 144 19.54 12.03 -15.82
N ASP A 145 19.37 13.29 -15.38
CA ASP A 145 20.42 14.04 -14.69
C ASP A 145 20.73 13.39 -13.33
N TRP A 146 19.71 12.91 -12.64
CA TRP A 146 19.91 12.13 -11.42
C TRP A 146 20.66 10.82 -11.68
N ILE A 147 20.28 10.02 -12.69
CA ILE A 147 20.96 8.78 -13.08
C ILE A 147 22.45 9.07 -13.37
N ARG A 148 22.72 10.10 -14.18
CA ARG A 148 24.10 10.49 -14.55
C ARG A 148 24.92 10.93 -13.34
N SER A 149 24.30 11.62 -12.38
CA SER A 149 24.99 12.09 -11.18
C SER A 149 25.44 10.97 -10.24
N ARG A 150 24.79 9.79 -10.29
CA ARG A 150 25.04 8.64 -9.40
C ARG A 150 25.08 9.02 -7.91
N ARG A 151 24.33 10.06 -7.52
CA ARG A 151 24.40 10.65 -6.17
C ARG A 151 23.64 9.86 -5.10
N SER A 152 22.79 8.93 -5.50
CA SER A 152 22.05 8.01 -4.62
C SER A 152 21.67 6.74 -5.39
N LEU A 153 21.34 5.66 -4.68
CA LEU A 153 20.83 4.41 -5.26
C LEU A 153 19.40 4.59 -5.79
N GLY A 154 18.56 5.24 -4.99
CA GLY A 154 17.17 5.52 -5.32
C GLY A 154 16.86 7.01 -5.39
N LEU A 155 15.88 7.36 -6.20
CA LEU A 155 15.20 8.65 -6.20
C LEU A 155 13.71 8.39 -5.99
N ARG A 156 13.17 8.88 -4.88
CA ARG A 156 11.73 8.86 -4.64
C ARG A 156 11.06 9.92 -5.51
N VAL A 157 9.99 9.53 -6.17
CA VAL A 157 9.23 10.33 -7.12
C VAL A 157 7.72 10.16 -6.86
N PRO A 158 6.88 11.18 -7.08
CA PRO A 158 5.44 11.02 -6.90
C PRO A 158 4.84 10.04 -7.92
N SER A 159 3.81 9.29 -7.52
CA SER A 159 3.01 8.49 -8.46
C SER A 159 1.98 9.37 -9.15
N ALA A 160 1.95 9.33 -10.48
CA ALA A 160 0.93 10.04 -11.26
C ALA A 160 -0.42 9.31 -11.27
N VAL A 161 -0.46 8.06 -10.78
CA VAL A 161 -1.68 7.24 -10.75
C VAL A 161 -2.37 7.32 -9.38
N CYS A 162 -1.60 7.47 -8.29
CA CYS A 162 -2.12 7.74 -6.96
C CYS A 162 -1.33 8.89 -6.32
N MET A 163 -1.93 10.09 -6.26
CA MET A 163 -1.23 11.34 -5.92
C MET A 163 -0.65 11.38 -4.50
N ASP A 164 -1.20 10.60 -3.58
CA ASP A 164 -0.73 10.50 -2.18
C ASP A 164 0.31 9.38 -1.98
N GLU A 165 0.71 8.70 -3.05
CA GLU A 165 1.68 7.61 -3.05
C GLU A 165 2.96 8.01 -3.80
N CYS A 166 4.02 7.25 -3.54
CA CYS A 166 5.32 7.47 -4.17
C CYS A 166 5.87 6.20 -4.81
N ASN A 167 6.57 6.42 -5.91
CA ASN A 167 7.42 5.43 -6.53
C ASN A 167 8.89 5.72 -6.20
N VAL A 168 9.75 4.79 -6.59
CA VAL A 168 11.19 4.94 -6.54
C VAL A 168 11.80 4.54 -7.88
N LEU A 169 12.64 5.41 -8.41
CA LEU A 169 13.52 5.13 -9.53
C LEU A 169 14.84 4.62 -8.96
N LEU A 170 15.33 3.46 -9.39
CA LEU A 170 16.66 2.97 -9.02
C LEU A 170 17.67 3.25 -10.12
N ASN A 171 18.90 3.54 -9.71
CA ASN A 171 20.02 3.80 -10.58
C ASN A 171 20.90 2.54 -10.74
N PRO A 172 20.86 1.86 -11.90
CA PRO A 172 21.69 0.68 -12.16
C PRO A 172 23.19 0.98 -12.17
N GLU A 173 23.57 2.23 -12.44
CA GLU A 173 24.96 2.69 -12.51
C GLU A 173 25.50 3.08 -11.13
N HIS A 174 24.68 3.04 -10.08
CA HIS A 174 25.11 3.30 -8.71
C HIS A 174 25.77 2.03 -8.13
N PRO A 175 26.95 2.12 -7.46
CA PRO A 175 27.66 0.94 -6.95
C PRO A 175 26.84 0.04 -6.03
N ALA A 176 25.97 0.64 -5.19
CA ALA A 176 25.11 -0.11 -4.28
C ALA A 176 23.97 -0.89 -4.99
N PHE A 177 23.74 -0.68 -6.29
CA PHE A 177 22.69 -1.41 -7.02
C PHE A 177 22.97 -2.91 -7.08
N ALA A 178 24.24 -3.31 -7.15
CA ALA A 178 24.64 -4.71 -7.11
C ALA A 178 24.32 -5.41 -5.79
N ALA A 179 24.07 -4.64 -4.72
CA ALA A 179 23.70 -5.16 -3.40
C ALA A 179 22.16 -5.21 -3.19
N LEU A 180 21.37 -4.95 -4.23
CA LEU A 180 19.91 -5.04 -4.16
C LEU A 180 19.49 -6.48 -3.83
N GLU A 181 18.88 -6.67 -2.67
CA GLU A 181 18.46 -7.98 -2.20
C GLU A 181 16.98 -8.23 -2.51
N LEU A 182 16.70 -9.29 -3.27
CA LEU A 182 15.33 -9.78 -3.46
C LEU A 182 14.89 -10.51 -2.20
N MET A 183 13.89 -9.95 -1.52
CA MET A 183 13.34 -10.54 -0.30
C MET A 183 12.29 -11.62 -0.59
N ALA A 184 11.47 -11.40 -1.61
CA ALA A 184 10.39 -12.31 -1.96
C ALA A 184 9.95 -12.14 -3.42
N LEU A 185 9.48 -13.25 -4.00
CA LEU A 185 8.80 -13.27 -5.28
C LEU A 185 7.55 -14.15 -5.12
N ARG A 186 6.37 -13.52 -5.15
CA ARG A 186 5.11 -14.19 -4.79
C ARG A 186 4.13 -14.17 -5.97
N PRO A 187 3.40 -15.26 -6.25
CA PRO A 187 2.27 -15.23 -7.19
C PRO A 187 1.31 -14.09 -6.87
N LEU A 188 0.90 -13.38 -7.91
CA LEU A 188 -0.07 -12.30 -7.84
C LEU A 188 -1.23 -12.62 -8.78
N ALA A 189 -2.44 -12.71 -8.23
CA ALA A 189 -3.66 -12.77 -9.01
C ALA A 189 -4.31 -11.38 -9.02
N ILE A 190 -4.71 -10.90 -10.19
CA ILE A 190 -5.57 -9.72 -10.29
C ILE A 190 -6.97 -10.18 -9.91
N ASP A 191 -7.55 -9.55 -8.89
CA ASP A 191 -8.91 -9.83 -8.43
C ASP A 191 -9.93 -9.45 -9.53
N GLU A 192 -10.89 -10.32 -9.79
CA GLU A 192 -11.91 -10.14 -10.84
C GLU A 192 -12.76 -8.88 -10.68
N ARG A 193 -12.82 -8.31 -9.46
CA ARG A 193 -13.53 -7.05 -9.18
C ARG A 193 -12.80 -5.84 -9.74
N LEU A 194 -11.49 -5.94 -9.98
CA LEU A 194 -10.72 -4.92 -10.69
C LEU A 194 -11.06 -5.02 -12.18
N ARG A 195 -12.13 -4.32 -12.57
CA ARG A 195 -12.57 -4.25 -13.97
C ARG A 195 -11.48 -3.52 -14.78
N THR A 196 -10.77 -4.27 -15.62
CA THR A 196 -9.89 -3.74 -16.68
C THR A 196 -10.67 -3.47 -17.94
#